data_AF-A0A2G1XNC5-F1
#
_entry.id   AF-A0A2G1XNC5-F1
#
_cell.length_a   1.000
_cell.length_b   1.000
_cell.length_c   1.000
_cell.angle_alpha   90.00
_cell.angle_beta   90.00
_cell.angle_gamma   90.00
#
_symmetry.space_group_name_H-M   'P 1'
#
loop_
_entity.id
_entity.type
_entity.pdbx_description
1 polymer ?
#
loop_
_entity_poly.entity_id
_entity_poly.type
_entity_poly.pdbx_seq_one_letter_code
_entity_poly.pdbx_strand_id
1 'polypeptide(L)'
;MIVLQPVLEIQSRDGFALWPVAALEPYTFLPLSGALSQAEVGTAVMSIAACNDMDPEGDDGPLSQRATDPLGAFLHGLLTMDPLFASGGLRMTDTATGVTLLPGCCNGLEERGDWGEVLDGDGWASFGHDPSPVAERLGGTVRLTVDAEQDDSPVIETTVTGLRPLLAGVERDLTDFLRLVDAWAARHLPDHAVPVTTALVRALAPPAPGAADGSAQEHGKEKAQT
;
A
#
# COMPACT_ATOMS: atom_id res chain seq x y z
N MET A 1 20.65 -10.38 -9.57
CA MET A 1 20.04 -9.08 -9.97
C MET A 1 18.84 -8.88 -9.07
N ILE A 2 18.70 -7.72 -8.44
CA ILE A 2 17.57 -7.46 -7.57
C ILE A 2 16.37 -7.01 -8.40
N VAL A 3 15.22 -7.61 -8.14
CA VAL A 3 13.91 -7.19 -8.64
C VAL A 3 13.10 -6.72 -7.43
N LEU A 4 12.46 -5.56 -7.55
CA LEU A 4 11.60 -4.98 -6.51
C LEU A 4 10.24 -4.68 -7.13
N GLN A 5 9.17 -5.12 -6.48
CA GLN A 5 7.80 -4.95 -6.98
C GLN A 5 6.88 -4.51 -5.84
N PRO A 6 5.97 -3.53 -6.08
CA PRO A 6 4.84 -3.34 -5.18
C PRO A 6 3.91 -4.54 -5.32
N VAL A 7 3.55 -5.15 -4.20
CA VAL A 7 2.62 -6.27 -4.16
C VAL A 7 1.45 -5.97 -3.25
N LEU A 8 0.26 -6.36 -3.69
CA LEU A 8 -0.97 -6.30 -2.93
C LEU A 8 -1.35 -7.71 -2.49
N GLU A 9 -1.71 -7.89 -1.23
CA GLU A 9 -2.31 -9.13 -0.74
C GLU A 9 -3.72 -9.30 -1.29
N ILE A 10 -4.00 -10.47 -1.85
CA ILE A 10 -5.31 -10.80 -2.42
C ILE A 10 -6.25 -11.22 -1.30
N GLN A 11 -7.35 -10.50 -1.13
CA GLN A 11 -8.40 -10.86 -0.18
C GLN A 11 -9.27 -12.01 -0.70
N SER A 12 -9.96 -12.70 0.22
CA SER A 12 -10.89 -13.77 -0.17
C SER A 12 -11.97 -13.26 -1.11
N ARG A 13 -12.27 -14.07 -2.13
CA ARG A 13 -13.30 -13.82 -3.14
C ARG A 13 -14.68 -14.34 -2.75
N ASP A 14 -14.83 -14.95 -1.58
CA ASP A 14 -16.01 -15.73 -1.23
C ASP A 14 -17.31 -14.93 -1.41
N GLY A 15 -18.17 -15.41 -2.30
CA GLY A 15 -19.44 -14.76 -2.63
C GLY A 15 -19.34 -13.47 -3.44
N PHE A 16 -18.15 -13.03 -3.86
CA PHE A 16 -17.97 -11.79 -4.61
C PHE A 16 -18.48 -11.90 -6.05
N ALA A 17 -19.40 -11.02 -6.44
CA ALA A 17 -20.03 -11.01 -7.76
C ALA A 17 -20.28 -9.61 -8.36
N LEU A 18 -19.72 -8.54 -7.78
CA LEU A 18 -19.99 -7.17 -8.24
C LEU A 18 -19.32 -6.85 -9.59
N TRP A 19 -18.14 -7.41 -9.86
CA TRP A 19 -17.43 -7.29 -11.14
C TRP A 19 -16.52 -8.51 -11.39
N PRO A 20 -16.00 -8.69 -12.63
CA PRO A 20 -15.06 -9.75 -12.93
C PRO A 20 -13.73 -9.57 -12.19
N VAL A 21 -13.26 -10.64 -11.54
CA VAL A 21 -11.96 -10.67 -10.86
C VAL A 21 -11.18 -11.93 -11.24
N ALA A 22 -9.85 -11.82 -11.30
CA ALA A 22 -8.94 -12.91 -11.67
C ALA A 22 -8.95 -14.04 -10.63
N ALA A 23 -8.86 -15.29 -11.10
CA ALA A 23 -8.83 -16.49 -10.26
C ALA A 23 -7.44 -16.66 -9.65
N LEU A 24 -7.17 -15.87 -8.61
CA LEU A 24 -5.95 -15.90 -7.82
C LEU A 24 -6.28 -16.45 -6.43
N GLU A 25 -5.32 -17.17 -5.85
CA GLU A 25 -5.46 -17.75 -4.52
C GLU A 25 -5.48 -16.64 -3.46
N PRO A 26 -6.39 -16.69 -2.47
CA PRO A 26 -6.41 -15.76 -1.35
C PRO A 26 -5.09 -15.77 -0.56
N TYR A 27 -4.74 -14.62 0.03
CA TYR A 27 -3.54 -14.41 0.84
C TYR A 27 -2.23 -14.64 0.08
N THR A 28 -2.29 -14.61 -1.25
CA THR A 28 -1.11 -14.50 -2.10
C THR A 28 -0.93 -13.06 -2.57
N PHE A 29 0.21 -12.78 -3.20
CA PHE A 29 0.61 -11.44 -3.59
C PHE A 29 0.45 -11.19 -5.11
N LEU A 30 -0.36 -10.20 -5.46
CA LEU A 30 -0.50 -9.65 -6.81
C LEU A 30 0.48 -8.49 -7.01
N PRO A 31 1.48 -8.59 -7.91
CA PRO A 31 2.34 -7.46 -8.24
C PRO A 31 1.54 -6.39 -8.96
N LEU A 32 1.59 -5.15 -8.50
CA LEU A 32 0.91 -4.02 -9.13
C LEU A 32 1.84 -3.41 -10.18
N SER A 33 1.32 -3.20 -11.40
CA SER A 33 2.07 -2.58 -12.50
C SER A 33 1.13 -2.09 -13.61
N GLY A 34 1.69 -1.48 -14.65
CA GLY A 34 0.95 -1.15 -15.89
C GLY A 34 0.61 -2.34 -16.79
N ALA A 35 0.97 -3.58 -16.42
CA ALA A 35 0.77 -4.76 -17.25
C ALA A 35 -0.44 -5.62 -16.85
N LEU A 36 -1.20 -5.21 -15.82
CA LEU A 36 -2.33 -6.00 -15.32
C LEU A 36 -3.47 -6.07 -16.34
N SER A 37 -4.08 -7.25 -16.43
CA SER A 37 -5.33 -7.44 -17.14
C SER A 37 -6.50 -6.76 -16.39
N GLN A 38 -7.61 -6.56 -17.09
CA GLN A 38 -8.83 -5.98 -16.50
C GLN A 38 -9.35 -6.80 -15.30
N ALA A 39 -9.21 -8.12 -15.33
CA ALA A 39 -9.64 -8.98 -14.23
C ALA A 39 -8.71 -8.86 -13.02
N GLU A 40 -7.40 -8.69 -13.23
CA GLU A 40 -6.43 -8.45 -12.15
C GLU A 40 -6.60 -7.06 -11.52
N VAL A 41 -6.88 -6.04 -12.33
CA VAL A 41 -7.27 -4.71 -11.80
C VAL A 41 -8.53 -4.84 -10.94
N GLY A 42 -9.55 -5.57 -11.42
CA GLY A 42 -10.75 -5.86 -10.63
C GLY A 42 -10.46 -6.59 -9.32
N THR A 43 -9.52 -7.55 -9.33
CA THR A 43 -9.06 -8.23 -8.10
C THR A 43 -8.41 -7.25 -7.13
N ALA A 44 -7.55 -6.36 -7.63
CA ALA A 44 -6.87 -5.38 -6.78
C ALA A 44 -7.85 -4.40 -6.12
N VAL A 45 -8.81 -3.86 -6.89
CA VAL A 45 -9.84 -2.96 -6.35
C VAL A 45 -10.71 -3.68 -5.31
N MET A 46 -11.11 -4.92 -5.59
CA MET A 46 -11.87 -5.74 -4.64
C MET A 46 -11.09 -6.03 -3.37
N SER A 47 -9.79 -6.34 -3.47
CA SER A 47 -8.96 -6.64 -2.31
C SER A 47 -8.74 -5.41 -1.42
N ILE A 48 -8.48 -4.24 -2.03
CA ILE A 48 -8.34 -2.99 -1.27
C ILE A 48 -9.68 -2.60 -0.62
N ALA A 49 -10.80 -2.70 -1.34
CA ALA A 49 -12.11 -2.40 -0.76
C ALA A 49 -12.44 -3.34 0.43
N ALA A 50 -12.24 -4.64 0.27
CA ALA A 50 -12.47 -5.63 1.33
C ALA A 50 -11.55 -5.41 2.54
N CYS A 51 -10.28 -5.05 2.32
CA CYS A 51 -9.34 -4.72 3.40
C CYS A 51 -9.82 -3.52 4.25
N ASN A 52 -10.59 -2.62 3.64
CA ASN A 52 -11.12 -1.42 4.30
C ASN A 52 -12.59 -1.59 4.74
N ASP A 53 -13.20 -2.76 4.53
CA ASP A 53 -14.57 -3.05 4.96
C ASP A 53 -14.62 -3.46 6.44
N MET A 54 -14.06 -2.62 7.31
CA MET A 54 -14.14 -2.80 8.75
C MET A 54 -15.32 -2.00 9.30
N ASP A 55 -16.10 -2.61 10.19
CA ASP A 55 -17.10 -1.86 10.96
C ASP A 55 -16.34 -0.90 11.89
N PRO A 56 -16.65 0.42 11.86
CA PRO A 56 -16.08 1.32 12.84
C PRO A 56 -16.53 0.88 14.23
N GLU A 57 -15.60 0.45 15.07
CA GLU A 57 -15.93 0.04 16.44
C GLU A 57 -16.62 1.20 17.17
N GLY A 58 -17.94 1.09 17.36
CA GLY A 58 -18.69 1.93 18.29
C GLY A 58 -19.00 3.36 17.87
N ASP A 59 -18.85 3.73 16.59
CA ASP A 59 -19.34 5.04 16.12
C ASP A 59 -20.76 4.89 15.56
N ASP A 60 -21.78 5.37 16.29
CA ASP A 60 -23.15 5.50 15.77
C ASP A 60 -23.33 6.80 14.93
N GLY A 61 -22.23 7.32 14.39
CA GLY A 61 -22.18 8.53 13.58
C GLY A 61 -22.79 8.38 12.18
N PRO A 62 -23.00 9.50 11.44
CA PRO A 62 -23.53 9.48 10.07
C PRO A 62 -22.68 8.66 9.09
N LEU A 63 -21.38 8.51 9.38
CA LEU A 63 -20.43 7.74 8.57
C LEU A 63 -20.61 6.24 8.70
N SER A 64 -21.35 5.74 9.70
CA SER A 64 -21.61 4.31 9.92
C SER A 64 -22.88 3.82 9.22
N GLN A 65 -23.61 4.72 8.55
CA GLN A 65 -24.77 4.34 7.75
C GLN A 65 -24.32 3.72 6.44
N ARG A 66 -24.21 2.38 6.43
CA ARG A 66 -23.95 1.62 5.20
C ARG A 66 -25.12 1.75 4.22
N ALA A 67 -24.79 1.85 2.94
CA ALA A 67 -25.80 1.78 1.88
C ALA A 67 -26.51 0.42 1.91
N THR A 68 -27.75 0.38 1.43
CA THR A 68 -28.54 -0.87 1.38
C THR A 68 -28.34 -1.65 0.10
N ASP A 69 -27.79 -1.03 -0.94
CA ASP A 69 -27.42 -1.74 -2.17
C ASP A 69 -26.05 -2.43 -2.01
N PRO A 70 -25.85 -3.62 -2.61
CA PRO A 70 -24.64 -4.41 -2.42
C PRO A 70 -23.35 -3.69 -2.82
N LEU A 71 -23.40 -2.83 -3.83
CA LEU A 71 -22.21 -2.12 -4.33
C LEU A 71 -21.81 -1.01 -3.35
N GLY A 72 -22.76 -0.16 -2.95
CA GLY A 72 -22.52 0.90 -1.98
C GLY A 72 -22.10 0.35 -0.61
N ALA A 73 -22.67 -0.77 -0.18
CA ALA A 73 -22.27 -1.44 1.05
C ALA A 73 -20.81 -1.93 0.98
N PHE A 74 -20.40 -2.54 -0.13
CA PHE A 74 -19.05 -3.05 -0.33
C PHE A 74 -18.00 -1.95 -0.50
N LEU A 75 -18.34 -0.84 -1.14
CA LEU A 75 -17.44 0.30 -1.32
C LEU A 75 -17.40 1.23 -0.10
N HIS A 76 -18.26 1.01 0.91
CA HIS A 76 -18.46 1.94 2.01
C HIS A 76 -17.14 2.33 2.69
N GLY A 77 -16.40 1.36 3.23
CA GLY A 77 -15.14 1.63 3.93
C GLY A 77 -14.07 2.27 3.04
N LEU A 78 -13.95 1.83 1.79
CA LEU A 78 -13.04 2.45 0.81
C LEU A 78 -13.33 3.95 0.60
N LEU A 79 -14.60 4.34 0.67
CA LEU A 79 -15.03 5.72 0.39
C LEU A 79 -15.10 6.60 1.63
N THR A 80 -15.25 6.02 2.83
CA THR A 80 -15.47 6.77 4.07
C THR A 80 -14.26 6.79 5.01
N MET A 81 -13.36 5.80 4.93
CA MET A 81 -12.23 5.73 5.85
C MET A 81 -11.06 6.63 5.45
N ASP A 82 -10.38 7.13 6.48
CA ASP A 82 -9.09 7.82 6.41
C ASP A 82 -8.32 7.56 7.73
N PRO A 83 -7.11 6.99 7.68
CA PRO A 83 -6.38 6.51 6.51
C PRO A 83 -7.03 5.28 5.85
N LEU A 84 -6.62 5.00 4.60
CA LEU A 84 -6.95 3.77 3.89
C LEU A 84 -5.76 2.82 3.93
N PHE A 85 -6.05 1.52 3.99
CA PHE A 85 -5.06 0.46 4.09
C PHE A 85 -4.99 -0.35 2.78
N ALA A 86 -3.80 -0.72 2.34
CA ALA A 86 -3.59 -1.59 1.20
C ALA A 86 -2.60 -2.70 1.59
N SER A 87 -3.13 -3.76 2.23
CA SER A 87 -2.36 -4.92 2.70
C SER A 87 -1.38 -5.42 1.64
N GLY A 88 -0.12 -5.58 2.04
CA GLY A 88 0.98 -5.93 1.14
C GLY A 88 2.24 -5.13 1.43
N GLY A 89 2.93 -4.67 0.39
CA GLY A 89 4.18 -3.93 0.54
C GLY A 89 5.13 -4.15 -0.62
N LEU A 90 6.43 -4.13 -0.36
CA LEU A 90 7.43 -4.36 -1.41
C LEU A 90 7.99 -5.77 -1.32
N ARG A 91 7.86 -6.52 -2.42
CA ARG A 91 8.53 -7.80 -2.60
C ARG A 91 9.89 -7.59 -3.24
N MET A 92 10.95 -8.04 -2.59
CA MET A 92 12.30 -8.00 -3.13
C MET A 92 12.81 -9.41 -3.43
N THR A 93 13.27 -9.65 -4.65
CA THR A 93 13.87 -10.93 -5.05
C THR A 93 15.29 -10.70 -5.55
N ASP A 94 16.26 -11.39 -4.94
CA ASP A 94 17.58 -11.54 -5.54
C ASP A 94 17.58 -12.75 -6.48
N THR A 95 17.52 -12.47 -7.78
CA THR A 95 17.51 -13.51 -8.82
C THR A 95 18.81 -14.32 -8.91
N ALA A 96 19.90 -13.86 -8.31
CA ALA A 96 21.16 -14.62 -8.30
C ALA A 96 21.14 -15.76 -7.27
N THR A 97 20.55 -15.51 -6.11
CA THR A 97 20.46 -16.47 -5.00
C THR A 97 19.08 -17.16 -4.92
N GLY A 98 18.06 -16.59 -5.54
CA GLY A 98 16.67 -17.03 -5.45
C GLY A 98 15.96 -16.55 -4.17
N VAL A 99 16.65 -15.85 -3.27
CA VAL A 99 16.08 -15.37 -2.01
C VAL A 99 15.03 -14.30 -2.30
N THR A 100 13.89 -14.40 -1.62
CA THR A 100 12.80 -13.43 -1.71
C THR A 100 12.42 -12.96 -0.33
N LEU A 101 12.38 -11.64 -0.15
CA LEU A 101 11.77 -10.96 0.98
C LEU A 101 10.34 -10.58 0.57
N LEU A 102 9.38 -10.98 1.41
CA LEU A 102 7.97 -10.62 1.31
C LEU A 102 7.62 -9.65 2.43
N PRO A 103 6.61 -8.79 2.25
CA PRO A 103 6.03 -8.07 3.37
C PRO A 103 5.36 -9.03 4.36
N GLY A 104 5.39 -8.70 5.65
CA GLY A 104 4.64 -9.38 6.71
C GLY A 104 3.17 -8.95 6.73
N CYS A 105 2.35 -9.60 7.56
CA CYS A 105 0.88 -9.52 7.51
C CYS A 105 0.26 -8.21 8.01
N CYS A 106 1.04 -7.36 8.68
CA CYS A 106 0.61 -6.03 9.15
C CYS A 106 1.22 -4.87 8.37
N ASN A 107 1.92 -5.16 7.27
CA ASN A 107 2.49 -4.12 6.43
C ASN A 107 1.53 -3.75 5.30
N GLY A 108 1.60 -2.49 4.89
CA GLY A 108 0.83 -1.97 3.77
C GLY A 108 1.68 -1.30 2.69
N LEU A 109 1.09 -1.14 1.50
CA LEU A 109 1.69 -0.34 0.42
C LEU A 109 1.71 1.16 0.74
N GLU A 110 0.83 1.61 1.63
CA GLU A 110 0.79 2.96 2.19
C GLU A 110 2.01 3.26 3.08
N GLU A 111 2.59 2.23 3.72
CA GLU A 111 3.75 2.35 4.62
C GLU A 111 5.09 2.26 3.87
N ARG A 112 5.08 2.16 2.53
CA ARG A 112 6.32 2.08 1.73
C ARG A 112 7.24 3.30 1.88
N GLY A 113 6.77 4.39 2.51
CA GLY A 113 7.61 5.52 2.91
C GLY A 113 8.75 5.12 3.85
N ASP A 114 8.61 4.02 4.60
CA ASP A 114 9.60 3.51 5.57
C ASP A 114 10.92 3.11 4.91
N TRP A 115 10.93 2.83 3.60
CA TRP A 115 12.16 2.67 2.84
C TRP A 115 13.01 3.96 2.80
N GLY A 116 12.39 5.11 3.00
CA GLY A 116 13.05 6.39 3.23
C GLY A 116 13.85 6.41 4.53
N GLU A 117 13.32 5.82 5.62
CA GLU A 117 14.03 5.72 6.90
C GLU A 117 15.29 4.85 6.78
N VAL A 118 15.23 3.76 6.01
CA VAL A 118 16.39 2.92 5.71
C VAL A 118 17.46 3.69 4.93
N LEU A 119 17.06 4.51 3.96
CA LEU A 119 18.00 5.18 3.04
C LEU A 119 18.55 6.49 3.58
N ASP A 120 17.71 7.29 4.21
CA ASP A 120 17.93 8.70 4.52
C ASP A 120 17.68 9.04 6.01
N GLY A 121 16.98 8.18 6.75
CA GLY A 121 16.72 8.33 8.18
C GLY A 121 17.66 7.53 9.08
N ASP A 122 17.10 6.87 10.09
CA ASP A 122 17.86 6.13 11.12
C ASP A 122 18.53 4.85 10.60
N GLY A 123 18.27 4.48 9.34
CA GLY A 123 18.90 3.35 8.69
C GLY A 123 18.27 2.01 9.04
N TRP A 124 17.06 1.99 9.58
CA TRP A 124 16.37 0.76 9.97
C TRP A 124 14.87 0.87 9.68
N ALA A 125 14.25 -0.22 9.22
CA ALA A 125 12.79 -0.36 9.14
C ALA A 125 12.38 -1.83 9.28
N SER A 126 11.17 -2.05 9.81
CA SER A 126 10.47 -3.35 9.82
C SER A 126 9.31 -3.29 8.84
N PHE A 127 9.04 -4.39 8.13
CA PHE A 127 7.97 -4.44 7.13
C PHE A 127 6.93 -5.52 7.47
N GLY A 128 6.49 -5.55 8.73
CA GLY A 128 5.43 -6.44 9.23
C GLY A 128 5.93 -7.56 10.14
N HIS A 129 5.05 -8.52 10.42
CA HIS A 129 5.33 -9.74 11.19
C HIS A 129 4.76 -10.98 10.50
N ASP A 130 5.28 -12.16 10.86
CA ASP A 130 4.93 -13.48 10.32
C ASP A 130 4.89 -13.56 8.76
N PRO A 131 6.02 -13.36 8.05
CA PRO A 131 7.39 -13.23 8.54
C PRO A 131 7.70 -11.81 9.06
N SER A 132 8.79 -11.65 9.83
CA SER A 132 9.23 -10.36 10.38
C SER A 132 10.40 -9.76 9.57
N PRO A 133 10.18 -9.29 8.33
CA PRO A 133 11.24 -8.75 7.48
C PRO A 133 11.76 -7.42 8.01
N VAL A 134 13.08 -7.25 7.98
CA VAL A 134 13.73 -6.00 8.39
C VAL A 134 14.76 -5.57 7.36
N ALA A 135 14.96 -4.26 7.22
CA ALA A 135 16.08 -3.69 6.48
C ALA A 135 16.94 -2.83 7.39
N GLU A 136 18.26 -3.00 7.25
CA GLU A 136 19.27 -2.29 8.03
C GLU A 136 20.34 -1.71 7.10
N ARG A 137 20.67 -0.43 7.30
CA ARG A 137 21.71 0.26 6.56
C ARG A 137 23.04 0.16 7.29
N LEU A 138 23.97 -0.57 6.69
CA LEU A 138 25.34 -0.76 7.14
C LEU A 138 26.28 0.07 6.26
N GLY A 139 26.32 1.38 6.53
CA GLY A 139 27.11 2.34 5.76
C GLY A 139 26.54 2.57 4.35
N GLY A 140 27.22 2.05 3.32
CA GLY A 140 26.79 2.13 1.92
C GLY A 140 25.95 0.95 1.45
N THR A 141 25.82 -0.07 2.30
CA THR A 141 25.07 -1.31 2.04
C THR A 141 23.76 -1.29 2.82
N VAL A 142 22.72 -1.85 2.22
CA VAL A 142 21.46 -2.19 2.88
C VAL A 142 21.39 -3.71 2.94
N ARG A 143 21.29 -4.25 4.15
CA ARG A 143 21.02 -5.65 4.41
C ARG A 143 19.53 -5.81 4.67
N LEU A 144 18.93 -6.79 4.04
CA LEU A 144 17.54 -7.16 4.27
C LEU A 144 17.50 -8.59 4.79
N THR A 145 16.92 -8.77 5.98
CA THR A 145 16.71 -10.09 6.58
C THR A 145 15.27 -10.50 6.32
N VAL A 146 15.07 -11.69 5.73
CA VAL A 146 13.74 -12.17 5.33
C VAL A 146 12.81 -12.36 6.52
N ASP A 147 13.32 -12.89 7.63
CA ASP A 147 12.59 -13.08 8.87
C ASP A 147 13.53 -12.91 10.07
N ALA A 148 13.47 -11.75 10.74
CA ALA A 148 14.34 -11.43 11.86
C ALA A 148 14.12 -12.29 13.10
N GLU A 149 13.01 -13.04 13.17
CA GLU A 149 12.72 -13.96 14.27
C GLU A 149 13.43 -15.32 14.10
N GLN A 150 14.05 -15.56 12.94
CA GLN A 150 14.80 -16.80 12.67
C GLN A 150 16.31 -16.53 12.63
N ASP A 151 17.06 -17.24 13.48
CA ASP A 151 18.51 -17.06 13.64
C ASP A 151 19.31 -17.28 12.34
N ASP A 152 18.85 -18.15 11.45
CA ASP A 152 19.49 -18.49 10.17
C ASP A 152 18.72 -17.96 8.95
N SER A 153 17.90 -16.92 9.14
CA SER A 153 17.12 -16.32 8.06
C SER A 153 18.03 -15.91 6.89
N PRO A 154 17.65 -16.23 5.64
CA PRO A 154 18.30 -15.70 4.46
C PRO A 154 18.34 -14.17 4.48
N VAL A 155 19.40 -13.63 3.87
CA VAL A 155 19.59 -12.19 3.71
C VAL A 155 19.77 -11.82 2.24
N ILE A 156 19.28 -10.65 1.88
CA ILE A 156 19.57 -9.98 0.61
C ILE A 156 20.45 -8.77 0.94
N GLU A 157 21.55 -8.59 0.21
CA GLU A 157 22.39 -7.40 0.34
C GLU A 157 22.36 -6.60 -0.96
N THR A 158 22.18 -5.28 -0.83
CA THR A 158 22.22 -4.34 -1.95
C THR A 158 22.91 -3.05 -1.51
N THR A 159 23.26 -2.18 -2.45
CA THR A 159 23.81 -0.85 -2.10
C THR A 159 22.69 0.17 -1.98
N VAL A 160 22.89 1.20 -1.16
CA VAL A 160 22.00 2.38 -1.10
C VAL A 160 21.79 2.97 -2.50
N THR A 161 22.85 3.03 -3.30
CA THR A 161 22.81 3.53 -4.69
C THR A 161 22.05 2.62 -5.64
N GLY A 162 22.06 1.31 -5.39
CA GLY A 162 21.32 0.31 -6.18
C GLY A 162 19.84 0.23 -5.80
N LEU A 163 19.50 0.51 -4.54
CA LEU A 163 18.12 0.45 -4.04
C LEU A 163 17.26 1.63 -4.52
N ARG A 164 17.81 2.85 -4.55
CA ARG A 164 17.09 4.05 -5.01
C ARG A 164 16.41 3.92 -6.39
N PRO A 165 17.09 3.46 -7.46
CA PRO A 165 16.44 3.31 -8.76
C PRO A 165 15.36 2.20 -8.78
N LEU A 166 15.46 1.19 -7.90
CA LEU A 166 14.44 0.16 -7.75
C LEU A 166 13.17 0.74 -7.12
N LEU A 167 13.30 1.53 -6.05
CA LEU A 167 12.17 2.24 -5.43
C LEU A 167 11.52 3.24 -6.39
N ALA A 168 12.32 3.97 -7.18
CA ALA A 168 11.77 4.80 -8.23
C ALA A 168 11.02 3.98 -9.31
N GLY A 169 11.38 2.70 -9.50
CA GLY A 169 10.64 1.75 -10.33
C GLY A 169 9.29 1.40 -9.75
N VAL A 170 9.23 1.13 -8.43
CA VAL A 170 7.99 0.87 -7.70
C VAL A 170 7.01 2.03 -7.85
N GLU A 171 7.45 3.28 -7.70
CA GLU A 171 6.55 4.44 -7.86
C GLU A 171 6.01 4.56 -9.30
N ARG A 172 6.80 4.18 -10.31
CA ARG A 172 6.32 4.11 -11.70
C ARG A 172 5.29 3.01 -11.89
N ASP A 173 5.53 1.83 -11.34
CA ASP A 173 4.62 0.70 -11.43
C ASP A 173 3.26 1.01 -10.78
N LEU A 174 3.27 1.66 -9.61
CA LEU A 174 2.05 2.13 -8.94
C LEU A 174 1.32 3.22 -9.75
N THR A 175 2.05 4.19 -10.29
CA THR A 175 1.49 5.23 -11.17
C THR A 175 0.83 4.61 -12.41
N ASP A 176 1.49 3.62 -13.01
CA ASP A 176 0.98 2.93 -14.19
C ASP A 176 -0.24 2.07 -13.87
N PHE A 177 -0.24 1.41 -12.72
CA PHE A 177 -1.40 0.69 -12.21
C PHE A 177 -2.61 1.62 -11.97
N LEU A 178 -2.41 2.78 -11.34
CA LEU A 178 -3.49 3.76 -11.10
C LEU A 178 -4.13 4.28 -12.39
N ARG A 179 -3.36 4.34 -13.49
CA ARG A 179 -3.92 4.65 -14.83
C ARG A 179 -4.83 3.54 -15.35
N LEU A 180 -4.49 2.27 -15.08
CA LEU A 180 -5.37 1.14 -15.43
C LEU A 180 -6.65 1.16 -14.59
N VAL A 181 -6.54 1.52 -13.32
CA VAL A 181 -7.70 1.69 -12.40
C VAL A 181 -8.66 2.73 -12.94
N ASP A 182 -8.18 3.89 -13.39
CA ASP A 182 -9.05 4.95 -13.92
C ASP A 182 -9.91 4.46 -15.11
N ALA A 183 -9.25 3.82 -16.08
CA ALA A 183 -9.94 3.23 -17.24
C ALA A 183 -10.89 2.09 -16.85
N TRP A 184 -10.51 1.27 -15.86
CA TRP A 184 -11.32 0.17 -15.35
C TRP A 184 -12.56 0.69 -14.61
N ALA A 185 -12.40 1.69 -13.74
CA ALA A 185 -13.47 2.25 -12.91
C ALA A 185 -14.51 2.94 -13.78
N ALA A 186 -14.10 3.70 -14.80
CA ALA A 186 -15.01 4.31 -15.77
C ALA A 186 -15.88 3.27 -16.51
N ARG A 187 -15.37 2.05 -16.70
CA ARG A 187 -16.08 0.96 -17.38
C ARG A 187 -16.98 0.15 -16.45
N HIS A 188 -16.50 -0.17 -15.26
CA HIS A 188 -17.16 -1.13 -14.36
C HIS A 188 -18.00 -0.46 -13.27
N LEU A 189 -17.66 0.78 -12.91
CA LEU A 189 -18.27 1.54 -11.82
C LEU A 189 -18.54 3.00 -12.26
N PRO A 190 -19.28 3.24 -13.36
CA PRO A 190 -19.37 4.58 -13.96
C PRO A 190 -19.85 5.67 -12.98
N ASP A 191 -20.82 5.34 -12.11
CA ASP A 191 -21.36 6.27 -11.11
C ASP A 191 -20.41 6.50 -9.92
N HIS A 192 -19.40 5.65 -9.75
CA HIS A 192 -18.42 5.69 -8.66
C HIS A 192 -16.98 5.84 -9.14
N ALA A 193 -16.77 6.11 -10.44
CA ALA A 193 -15.44 6.06 -11.05
C ALA A 193 -14.47 7.06 -10.40
N VAL A 194 -14.92 8.31 -10.27
CA VAL A 194 -14.14 9.37 -9.61
C VAL A 194 -13.86 9.05 -8.14
N PRO A 195 -14.87 8.80 -7.27
CA PRO A 195 -14.60 8.56 -5.85
C PRO A 195 -13.73 7.31 -5.60
N VAL A 196 -13.92 6.22 -6.36
CA VAL A 196 -13.11 5.01 -6.23
C VAL A 196 -11.66 5.27 -6.66
N THR A 197 -11.43 5.92 -7.80
CA THR A 197 -10.06 6.26 -8.24
C THR A 197 -9.38 7.20 -7.23
N THR A 198 -10.09 8.20 -6.70
CA THR A 198 -9.54 9.10 -5.68
C THR A 198 -9.16 8.36 -4.39
N ALA A 199 -10.00 7.43 -3.93
CA ALA A 199 -9.69 6.61 -2.76
C ALA A 199 -8.45 5.72 -3.00
N LEU A 200 -8.34 5.09 -4.17
CA LEU A 200 -7.19 4.25 -4.51
C LEU A 200 -5.89 5.05 -4.67
N VAL A 201 -5.95 6.29 -5.17
CA VAL A 201 -4.79 7.20 -5.17
C VAL A 201 -4.36 7.51 -3.73
N ARG A 202 -5.30 7.77 -2.81
CA ARG A 202 -4.95 8.01 -1.40
C ARG A 202 -4.29 6.80 -0.75
N ALA A 203 -4.79 5.60 -1.01
CA ALA A 203 -4.24 4.36 -0.47
C ALA A 203 -2.85 4.03 -1.04
N LEU A 204 -2.62 4.27 -2.34
CA LEU A 204 -1.41 3.82 -3.04
C LEU A 204 -0.40 4.93 -3.35
N ALA A 205 -0.75 6.19 -3.14
CA ALA A 205 0.13 7.34 -3.26
C ALA A 205 -0.16 8.32 -2.11
N PRO A 206 0.04 7.87 -0.85
CA PRO A 206 -0.22 8.73 0.28
C PRO A 206 0.67 9.98 0.15
N PRO A 207 0.13 11.16 0.49
CA PRO A 207 0.92 12.38 0.48
C PRO A 207 2.14 12.20 1.38
N ALA A 208 3.29 12.72 0.95
CA ALA A 208 4.51 12.66 1.74
C ALA A 208 4.24 13.19 3.16
N PRO A 209 4.77 12.54 4.22
CA PRO A 209 4.61 13.03 5.58
C PRO A 209 5.16 14.47 5.66
N GLY A 210 4.25 15.42 5.90
CA GLY A 210 4.56 16.86 5.93
C GLY A 210 3.76 17.75 4.95
N ALA A 211 2.90 17.18 4.10
CA ALA A 211 1.99 17.95 3.23
C ALA A 211 0.59 18.20 3.85
N ALA A 212 0.48 18.22 5.18
CA ALA A 212 -0.71 18.73 5.85
C ALA A 212 -0.72 20.26 5.79
N ASP A 213 -1.87 20.80 5.41
CA ASP A 213 -2.13 22.20 5.07
C ASP A 213 -1.47 23.23 5.98
N GLY A 214 -0.68 24.11 5.35
CA GLY A 214 -0.35 25.42 5.88
C GLY A 214 -1.58 26.33 5.88
N SER A 215 -2.57 26.04 6.73
CA SER A 215 -3.58 27.02 7.11
C SER A 215 -3.10 27.75 8.34
N ALA A 216 -2.69 29.00 8.11
CA ALA A 216 -2.29 29.96 9.12
C ALA A 216 -3.30 30.06 10.28
N GLN A 217 -2.76 30.11 11.50
CA GLN A 217 -3.37 30.94 12.54
C GLN A 217 -2.28 31.78 13.19
N GLU A 218 -2.10 32.99 12.65
CA GLU A 218 -1.54 34.10 13.40
C GLU A 218 -2.35 34.25 14.70
N HIS A 219 -1.68 34.20 15.85
CA HIS A 219 -2.17 34.87 17.05
C HIS A 219 -1.02 35.67 17.67
N GLY A 220 -1.32 36.95 17.85
CA GLY A 220 -0.42 38.06 18.10
C GLY A 220 0.50 37.90 19.30
N LYS A 221 1.76 38.28 19.09
CA LYS A 221 2.60 38.82 20.16
C LYS A 221 2.19 40.28 20.39
N GLU A 222 1.32 40.52 21.35
CA GLU A 222 1.17 41.86 21.92
C GLU A 222 2.26 42.06 22.97
N LYS A 223 3.15 43.01 22.68
CA LYS A 223 4.13 43.54 23.63
C LYS A 223 3.39 44.44 24.62
N ALA A 224 3.61 44.22 25.91
CA ALA A 224 3.47 45.27 26.91
C ALA A 224 4.80 45.42 27.65
N GLN A 225 5.54 46.47 27.27
CA GLN A 225 6.51 47.14 28.12
C GLN A 225 5.74 47.91 29.20
N THR A 226 6.06 47.70 30.47
CA THR A 226 6.63 48.70 31.40
C THR A 226 7.10 47.98 32.65
#